data_AF-A0A4Q5XDW3-F1
#
_entry.id   AF-A0A4Q5XDW3-F1
#
_cell.length_a   1.000
_cell.length_b   1.000
_cell.length_c   1.000
_cell.angle_alpha   90.00
_cell.angle_beta   90.00
_cell.angle_gamma   90.00
#
_symmetry.space_group_name_H-M   'P 1'
#
loop_
_entity.id
_entity.type
_entity.pdbx_description
1 polymer ?
#
loop_
_entity_poly.entity_id
_entity_poly.type
_entity_poly.pdbx_seq_one_letter_code
_entity_poly.pdbx_strand_id
1 'polypeptide(L)'
;MKIIVYAVVGCSLMAGCSSQGDGNESVGSSSQELNGQLGSRSNLTRKTLALEPASLQNDESIRQGETLEYYNSVGVAANGSTTGAVPNCTDAQGAAVAAPRTIKRCLNTLDDFIKVYGFSAAHTTAFYYNRGDLGIGREMHCIDRTSTTGEIACYVKNFAAGDDNSEFTFGMSKDIAFRNMATQNAFATVAMVYRHAVPAGGANRVLFAVYGKSGTLINAAALDRHGINFNNEFAGVVDGTPNPNPNPSIFGEPGVNFNNHIPTNCISCHGGDAYDAASNSQKGALFLPFDLDQFEYEDAPTRTKESQLGQFRALNQIVRKVATQSEIRSETPAATNVKNQIDGWYPDSSNSFNSAFVPTGWKQNPAAESVYRSVVRSNCRGCHMTSKFFPFNTEGEFLPRASNIADLLCRYEMPHALQTVREFWQSPAPSALRSYFQNSNNGAAASTLGACGPGNIATLDPPQILASASAL
;
A
#
# COMPACT_ATOMS: atom_id res chain seq x y z
N MET A 1 -2.80 20.11 60.50
CA MET A 1 -2.28 18.84 61.06
C MET A 1 -1.06 18.45 60.23
N LYS A 2 0.14 18.49 60.83
CA LYS A 2 1.42 18.11 60.20
C LYS A 2 1.44 16.58 59.99
N ILE A 3 2.18 16.09 58.99
CA ILE A 3 3.39 15.25 59.16
C ILE A 3 3.89 14.73 57.80
N ILE A 4 5.20 14.82 57.66
CA ILE A 4 6.13 14.34 56.62
C ILE A 4 6.35 12.83 56.76
N VAL A 5 6.55 12.09 55.66
CA VAL A 5 7.37 10.85 55.68
C VAL A 5 8.27 10.79 54.44
N TYR A 6 9.57 10.75 54.70
CA TYR A 6 10.67 10.35 53.80
C TYR A 6 10.81 8.82 53.80
N ALA A 7 11.30 8.23 52.70
CA ALA A 7 12.21 7.07 52.78
C ALA A 7 13.07 6.96 51.52
N VAL A 8 14.38 6.92 51.77
CA VAL A 8 15.52 6.68 50.87
C VAL A 8 16.00 5.25 51.11
N VAL A 9 16.33 4.49 50.05
CA VAL A 9 17.24 3.33 50.03
C VAL A 9 17.75 3.21 48.57
N GLY A 10 19.03 3.08 48.18
CA GLY A 10 20.30 2.92 48.89
C GLY A 10 21.02 1.62 48.54
N CYS A 11 21.91 1.64 47.52
CA CYS A 11 23.17 0.84 47.35
C CYS A 11 23.07 -0.72 47.24
N SER A 12 23.91 -1.54 46.58
CA SER A 12 25.35 -1.49 46.23
C SER A 12 25.76 -2.58 45.20
N LEU A 13 26.76 -2.26 44.36
CA LEU A 13 28.02 -2.98 44.02
C LEU A 13 28.11 -4.53 43.87
N MET A 14 28.79 -5.01 42.81
CA MET A 14 30.13 -5.67 42.85
C MET A 14 30.55 -6.29 41.49
N ALA A 15 31.87 -6.31 41.25
CA ALA A 15 32.59 -6.71 40.04
C ALA A 15 33.10 -8.17 40.07
N GLY A 16 33.59 -8.70 38.93
CA GLY A 16 34.52 -9.86 38.90
C GLY A 16 34.62 -10.60 37.55
N CYS A 17 35.85 -10.76 37.06
CA CYS A 17 36.28 -11.19 35.71
C CYS A 17 36.39 -12.72 35.47
N SER A 18 36.82 -13.09 34.23
CA SER A 18 37.49 -14.35 33.76
C SER A 18 36.61 -15.17 32.79
N SER A 19 37.03 -15.77 31.65
CA SER A 19 38.34 -16.01 30.98
C SER A 19 38.07 -16.46 29.52
N GLN A 20 39.11 -16.39 28.68
CA GLN A 20 39.20 -16.84 27.29
C GLN A 20 38.71 -18.27 26.99
N GLY A 21 38.31 -18.47 25.73
CA GLY A 21 38.28 -19.76 25.05
C GLY A 21 38.06 -19.58 23.55
N ASP A 22 39.13 -19.61 22.76
CA ASP A 22 39.10 -19.64 21.30
C ASP A 22 38.40 -20.92 20.81
N GLY A 23 37.43 -20.76 19.92
CA GLY A 23 36.73 -21.84 19.25
C GLY A 23 36.35 -21.40 17.84
N ASN A 24 37.24 -21.68 16.90
CA ASN A 24 37.04 -21.49 15.47
C ASN A 24 36.01 -22.54 15.00
N GLU A 25 34.77 -22.15 14.72
CA GLU A 25 33.77 -23.03 14.11
C GLU A 25 33.39 -22.58 12.70
N SER A 26 33.85 -23.41 11.77
CA SER A 26 33.46 -23.61 10.38
C SER A 26 32.13 -22.98 9.95
N VAL A 27 32.20 -22.15 8.91
CA VAL A 27 31.07 -21.74 8.07
C VAL A 27 30.49 -22.99 7.40
N GLY A 28 29.50 -23.60 8.05
CA GLY A 28 28.72 -24.71 7.51
C GLY A 28 27.70 -24.18 6.51
N SER A 29 27.94 -24.44 5.23
CA SER A 29 26.97 -24.30 4.16
C SER A 29 25.81 -25.28 4.36
N SER A 30 24.63 -24.80 4.76
CA SER A 30 23.38 -25.52 4.53
C SER A 30 22.25 -24.54 4.20
N SER A 31 21.98 -24.44 2.91
CA SER A 31 20.87 -23.70 2.29
C SER A 31 19.50 -24.40 2.46
N GLN A 32 19.22 -25.04 3.61
CA GLN A 32 18.11 -25.99 3.71
C GLN A 32 17.13 -25.83 4.88
N GLU A 33 17.13 -24.73 5.65
CA GLU A 33 16.15 -24.53 6.74
C GLU A 33 15.28 -23.26 6.62
N LEU A 34 14.90 -22.87 5.40
CA LEU A 34 13.99 -21.72 5.13
C LEU A 34 12.72 -22.09 4.35
N ASN A 35 12.13 -23.26 4.61
CA ASN A 35 10.89 -23.67 3.95
C ASN A 35 9.72 -23.81 4.95
N GLY A 36 9.19 -22.67 5.38
CA GLY A 36 7.80 -22.62 5.85
C GLY A 36 6.86 -22.80 4.66
N GLN A 37 6.24 -23.97 4.52
CA GLN A 37 5.18 -24.19 3.54
C GLN A 37 3.96 -23.32 3.88
N LEU A 38 3.62 -22.38 3.00
CA LEU A 38 2.41 -21.56 3.10
C LEU A 38 1.27 -22.19 2.30
N GLY A 39 0.12 -22.34 2.96
CA GLY A 39 -1.11 -22.91 2.39
C GLY A 39 -1.65 -22.16 1.16
N SER A 40 -2.35 -22.91 0.31
CA SER A 40 -2.62 -22.64 -1.10
C SER A 40 -3.71 -21.60 -1.46
N ARG A 41 -3.95 -20.52 -0.69
CA ARG A 41 -5.23 -19.76 -0.87
C ARG A 41 -5.24 -18.22 -0.89
N SER A 42 -4.13 -17.50 -1.00
CA SER A 42 -4.20 -16.04 -1.23
C SER A 42 -4.17 -15.71 -2.73
N ASN A 43 -5.36 -15.46 -3.31
CA ASN A 43 -5.59 -15.28 -4.75
C ASN A 43 -5.34 -13.85 -5.29
N LEU A 44 -4.86 -12.90 -4.48
CA LEU A 44 -4.88 -11.48 -4.88
C LEU A 44 -3.53 -10.91 -5.34
N THR A 45 -2.42 -11.64 -5.16
CA THR A 45 -1.11 -11.27 -5.73
C THR A 45 -0.31 -12.43 -6.31
N ARG A 46 -0.72 -13.68 -6.07
CA ARG A 46 0.10 -14.88 -6.37
C ARG A 46 -0.22 -15.61 -7.66
N LYS A 47 -1.08 -15.09 -8.55
CA LYS A 47 -1.52 -15.91 -9.69
C LYS A 47 -0.41 -16.21 -10.70
N THR A 48 0.66 -15.41 -10.74
CA THR A 48 1.87 -15.77 -11.52
C THR A 48 2.58 -17.01 -11.01
N LEU A 49 2.39 -17.39 -9.75
CA LEU A 49 3.22 -18.39 -9.08
C LEU A 49 2.47 -19.66 -8.68
N ALA A 50 1.13 -19.67 -8.77
CA ALA A 50 0.34 -20.87 -8.47
C ALA A 50 0.57 -22.04 -9.47
N LEU A 51 1.21 -21.77 -10.61
CA LEU A 51 1.53 -22.77 -11.64
C LEU A 51 3.03 -23.13 -11.69
N GLU A 52 3.89 -22.37 -11.00
CA GLU A 52 5.33 -22.59 -11.01
C GLU A 52 5.79 -23.34 -9.75
N PRO A 53 6.79 -24.23 -9.85
CA PRO A 53 7.43 -24.85 -8.70
C PRO A 53 7.81 -23.80 -7.64
N ALA A 54 7.63 -24.11 -6.35
CA ALA A 54 7.93 -23.21 -5.24
C ALA A 54 9.34 -22.60 -5.30
N SER A 55 10.30 -23.28 -5.96
CA SER A 55 11.66 -22.79 -6.19
C SER A 55 11.78 -21.60 -7.13
N LEU A 56 10.84 -21.40 -8.07
CA LEU A 56 10.84 -20.27 -9.01
C LEU A 56 10.04 -19.07 -8.47
N GLN A 57 9.26 -19.27 -7.40
CA GLN A 57 8.39 -18.25 -6.81
C GLN A 57 9.14 -17.10 -6.14
N ASN A 58 10.39 -17.33 -5.75
CA ASN A 58 11.24 -16.36 -5.07
C ASN A 58 12.28 -15.71 -5.99
N ASP A 59 12.27 -16.01 -7.29
CA ASP A 59 13.26 -15.47 -8.22
C ASP A 59 12.88 -14.04 -8.66
N GLU A 60 13.60 -13.08 -8.10
CA GLU A 60 13.46 -11.65 -8.40
C GLU A 60 13.71 -11.33 -9.88
N SER A 61 14.63 -12.05 -10.53
CA SER A 61 14.96 -11.81 -11.94
C SER A 61 13.78 -12.16 -12.86
N ILE A 62 13.03 -13.21 -12.53
CA ILE A 62 11.82 -13.61 -13.27
C ILE A 62 10.74 -12.53 -13.14
N ARG A 63 10.46 -12.06 -11.92
CA ARG A 63 9.42 -11.03 -11.69
C ARG A 63 9.76 -9.68 -12.34
N GLN A 64 11.03 -9.29 -12.33
CA GLN A 64 11.48 -8.11 -13.07
C GLN A 64 11.38 -8.32 -14.59
N GLY A 65 11.63 -9.54 -15.07
CA GLY A 65 11.39 -9.96 -16.44
C GLY A 65 9.92 -9.80 -16.85
N GLU A 66 8.98 -10.29 -16.03
CA GLU A 66 7.53 -10.15 -16.26
C GLU A 66 7.10 -8.68 -16.32
N THR A 67 7.64 -7.82 -15.45
CA THR A 67 7.34 -6.38 -15.49
C THR A 67 7.87 -5.73 -16.78
N LEU A 68 9.06 -6.15 -17.23
CA LEU A 68 9.61 -5.68 -18.50
C LEU A 68 8.77 -6.15 -19.69
N GLU A 69 8.30 -7.39 -19.68
CA GLU A 69 7.38 -7.93 -20.70
C GLU A 69 6.05 -7.18 -20.72
N TYR A 70 5.51 -6.86 -19.54
CA TYR A 70 4.36 -5.97 -19.40
C TYR A 70 4.61 -4.61 -20.07
N TYR A 71 5.71 -3.93 -19.75
CA TYR A 71 6.03 -2.64 -20.36
C TYR A 71 6.28 -2.69 -21.86
N ASN A 72 6.76 -3.83 -22.38
CA ASN A 72 6.99 -4.06 -23.79
C ASN A 72 5.71 -4.44 -24.56
N SER A 73 4.69 -4.97 -23.89
CA SER A 73 3.46 -5.46 -24.52
C SER A 73 2.30 -4.47 -24.46
N VAL A 74 2.20 -3.68 -23.39
CA VAL A 74 1.06 -2.77 -23.21
C VAL A 74 1.19 -1.53 -24.10
N GLY A 75 0.30 -1.45 -25.09
CA GLY A 75 0.13 -0.25 -25.93
C GLY A 75 -0.37 0.93 -25.11
N VAL A 76 0.09 2.15 -25.41
CA VAL A 76 -0.22 3.36 -24.62
C VAL A 76 -1.31 4.25 -25.23
N ALA A 77 -1.78 3.95 -26.45
CA ALA A 77 -2.89 4.71 -27.04
C ALA A 77 -4.19 4.52 -26.22
N ALA A 78 -5.12 5.47 -26.35
CA ALA A 78 -6.39 5.47 -25.62
C ALA A 78 -7.24 4.20 -25.83
N ASN A 79 -7.08 3.52 -26.98
CA ASN A 79 -7.77 2.26 -27.29
C ASN A 79 -6.96 1.00 -26.89
N GLY A 80 -5.79 1.16 -26.27
CA GLY A 80 -4.90 0.06 -25.91
C GLY A 80 -3.98 -0.45 -27.01
N SER A 81 -4.05 0.10 -28.22
CA SER A 81 -3.26 -0.37 -29.36
C SER A 81 -1.79 0.06 -29.28
N THR A 82 -0.90 -0.81 -29.73
CA THR A 82 0.53 -0.49 -29.98
C THR A 82 0.74 0.23 -31.31
N THR A 83 -0.24 0.27 -32.20
CA THR A 83 -0.14 0.97 -33.50
C THR A 83 -0.83 2.33 -33.50
N GLY A 84 -1.72 2.56 -32.53
CA GLY A 84 -2.49 3.80 -32.38
C GLY A 84 -1.58 5.03 -32.23
N ALA A 85 -2.07 6.18 -32.68
CA ALA A 85 -1.39 7.45 -32.45
C ALA A 85 -1.33 7.74 -30.94
N VAL A 86 -0.18 8.24 -30.48
CA VAL A 86 0.04 8.64 -29.09
C VAL A 86 0.57 10.07 -29.13
N PRO A 87 -0.20 11.05 -28.64
CA PRO A 87 0.27 12.43 -28.59
C PRO A 87 1.60 12.52 -27.85
N ASN A 88 2.55 13.25 -28.43
CA ASN A 88 3.85 13.53 -27.83
C ASN A 88 4.73 12.32 -27.48
N CYS A 89 4.41 11.11 -27.99
CA CYS A 89 5.35 10.00 -27.95
C CYS A 89 6.44 10.22 -29.00
N THR A 90 7.56 10.80 -28.56
CA THR A 90 8.70 11.16 -29.40
C THR A 90 9.98 10.49 -28.92
N ASP A 91 10.91 10.19 -29.84
CA ASP A 91 12.26 9.74 -29.48
C ASP A 91 13.11 10.87 -28.88
N ALA A 92 14.36 10.56 -28.54
CA ALA A 92 15.31 11.52 -27.96
C ALA A 92 15.60 12.73 -28.87
N GLN A 93 15.32 12.62 -30.17
CA GLN A 93 15.47 13.69 -31.17
C GLN A 93 14.16 14.47 -31.39
N GLY A 94 13.08 14.12 -30.68
CA GLY A 94 11.78 14.75 -30.82
C GLY A 94 10.96 14.25 -32.02
N ALA A 95 11.41 13.24 -32.75
CA ALA A 95 10.65 12.64 -33.84
C ALA A 95 9.59 11.67 -33.30
N ALA A 96 8.45 11.56 -33.97
CA ALA A 96 7.38 10.65 -33.53
C ALA A 96 7.87 9.20 -33.51
N VAL A 97 7.66 8.50 -32.38
CA VAL A 97 8.06 7.09 -32.26
C VAL A 97 7.19 6.24 -33.18
N ALA A 98 7.83 5.52 -34.10
CA ALA A 98 7.18 4.52 -34.95
C ALA A 98 6.59 3.39 -34.11
N ALA A 99 5.53 2.72 -34.58
CA ALA A 99 4.99 1.54 -33.89
C ALA A 99 6.06 0.44 -33.70
N PRO A 100 5.99 -0.38 -32.62
CA PRO A 100 4.97 -0.38 -31.57
C PRO A 100 5.16 0.74 -30.54
N ARG A 101 4.07 1.38 -30.12
CA ARG A 101 4.01 2.44 -29.11
C ARG A 101 3.53 1.87 -27.78
N THR A 102 4.50 1.46 -26.96
CA THR A 102 4.31 0.74 -25.70
C THR A 102 4.72 1.61 -24.51
N ILE A 103 4.48 1.15 -23.28
CA ILE A 103 4.94 1.85 -22.07
C ILE A 103 6.45 2.09 -22.15
N LYS A 104 7.23 1.04 -22.46
CA LYS A 104 8.70 1.15 -22.50
C LYS A 104 9.21 2.16 -23.53
N ARG A 105 8.51 2.36 -24.65
CA ARG A 105 8.96 3.25 -25.73
C ARG A 105 8.42 4.67 -25.63
N CYS A 106 7.20 4.84 -25.13
CA CYS A 106 6.54 6.16 -25.07
C CYS A 106 6.57 6.80 -23.69
N LEU A 107 6.81 6.03 -22.63
CA LEU A 107 6.72 6.46 -21.25
C LEU A 107 7.99 6.03 -20.47
N ASN A 108 9.16 6.09 -21.12
CA ASN A 108 10.42 5.58 -20.55
C ASN A 108 10.92 6.45 -19.39
N THR A 109 10.50 7.72 -19.34
CA THR A 109 10.77 8.64 -18.24
C THR A 109 9.48 9.26 -17.69
N LEU A 110 9.54 9.79 -16.47
CA LEU A 110 8.44 10.57 -15.89
C LEU A 110 8.14 11.81 -16.73
N ASP A 111 9.15 12.44 -17.32
CA ASP A 111 8.98 13.58 -18.22
C ASP A 111 8.21 13.18 -19.49
N ASP A 112 8.49 12.01 -20.05
CA ASP A 112 7.71 11.47 -21.17
C ASP A 112 6.25 11.29 -20.77
N PHE A 113 5.98 10.76 -19.57
CA PHE A 113 4.61 10.62 -19.04
C PHE A 113 3.91 11.97 -18.90
N ILE A 114 4.56 12.94 -18.25
CA ILE A 114 4.07 14.30 -18.05
C ILE A 114 3.73 14.95 -19.41
N LYS A 115 4.60 14.77 -20.41
CA LYS A 115 4.45 15.33 -21.76
C LYS A 115 3.33 14.65 -22.57
N VAL A 116 3.25 13.31 -22.54
CA VAL A 116 2.21 12.53 -23.25
C VAL A 116 0.82 12.91 -22.72
N TYR A 117 0.67 12.94 -21.39
CA TYR A 117 -0.63 13.21 -20.77
C TYR A 117 -0.92 14.69 -20.51
N GLY A 118 0.02 15.59 -20.79
CA GLY A 118 -0.25 17.04 -20.84
C GLY A 118 -0.36 17.70 -19.46
N PHE A 119 0.42 17.25 -18.49
CA PHE A 119 0.48 17.82 -17.14
C PHE A 119 1.10 19.23 -17.07
N SER A 120 1.48 19.82 -18.22
CA SER A 120 1.80 21.24 -18.33
C SER A 120 0.57 22.15 -18.21
N ALA A 121 -0.64 21.60 -18.42
CA ALA A 121 -1.89 22.30 -18.16
C ALA A 121 -2.25 22.29 -16.67
N ALA A 122 -3.22 23.12 -16.28
CA ALA A 122 -3.80 23.08 -14.95
C ALA A 122 -4.34 21.67 -14.65
N HIS A 123 -3.89 21.11 -13.53
CA HIS A 123 -4.24 19.77 -13.07
C HIS A 123 -4.48 19.79 -11.55
N THR A 124 -5.08 18.72 -11.03
CA THR A 124 -5.40 18.64 -9.60
C THR A 124 -4.20 18.07 -8.86
N THR A 125 -3.79 18.75 -7.78
CA THR A 125 -2.66 18.33 -6.94
C THR A 125 -3.04 18.30 -5.47
N ALA A 126 -2.57 17.29 -4.75
CA ALA A 126 -2.70 17.19 -3.29
C ALA A 126 -1.44 16.58 -2.64
N PHE A 127 -1.20 16.96 -1.39
CA PHE A 127 -0.05 16.60 -0.57
C PHE A 127 -0.55 15.99 0.75
N TYR A 128 -0.05 14.82 1.10
CA TYR A 128 -0.47 14.12 2.32
C TYR A 128 0.55 13.07 2.74
N TYR A 129 0.54 12.71 4.02
CA TYR A 129 1.18 11.49 4.50
C TYR A 129 0.11 10.39 4.59
N ASN A 130 0.32 9.29 3.86
CA ASN A 130 -0.66 8.22 3.76
C ASN A 130 -0.51 7.23 4.92
N ARG A 131 -1.07 7.62 6.07
CA ARG A 131 -0.99 6.88 7.32
C ARG A 131 -1.66 5.50 7.20
N GLY A 132 -2.91 5.44 6.75
CA GLY A 132 -3.71 4.21 6.65
C GLY A 132 -3.35 3.24 5.52
N ASP A 133 -2.13 3.33 4.97
CA ASP A 133 -1.63 2.48 3.89
C ASP A 133 -0.13 2.24 4.09
N LEU A 134 0.75 2.88 3.29
CA LEU A 134 2.20 2.65 3.27
C LEU A 134 2.97 3.49 4.30
N GLY A 135 2.35 4.49 4.94
CA GLY A 135 3.05 5.38 5.88
C GLY A 135 4.16 6.19 5.21
N ILE A 136 3.85 6.83 4.08
CA ILE A 136 4.78 7.67 3.31
C ILE A 136 4.12 8.97 2.87
N GLY A 137 4.92 10.00 2.67
CA GLY A 137 4.50 11.25 2.04
C GLY A 137 4.17 11.02 0.57
N ARG A 138 3.13 11.69 0.08
CA ARG A 138 2.64 11.59 -1.30
C ARG A 138 2.30 12.96 -1.85
N GLU A 139 2.79 13.24 -3.04
CA GLU A 139 2.41 14.36 -3.90
C GLU A 139 1.67 13.78 -5.11
N MET A 140 0.34 13.87 -5.08
CA MET A 140 -0.56 13.32 -6.10
C MET A 140 -0.85 14.38 -7.16
N HIS A 141 -0.80 13.99 -8.43
CA HIS A 141 -1.22 14.80 -9.57
C HIS A 141 -2.19 14.00 -10.43
N CYS A 142 -3.32 14.61 -10.80
CA CYS A 142 -4.28 14.01 -11.72
C CYS A 142 -4.80 15.01 -12.75
N ILE A 143 -4.98 14.55 -13.98
CA ILE A 143 -5.60 15.29 -15.07
C ILE A 143 -6.69 14.44 -15.74
N ASP A 144 -7.88 15.02 -15.87
CA ASP A 144 -8.99 14.42 -16.62
C ASP A 144 -9.01 14.96 -18.05
N ARG A 145 -8.68 14.08 -18.99
CA ARG A 145 -8.64 14.39 -20.43
C ARG A 145 -9.68 13.58 -21.20
N THR A 146 -10.70 13.04 -20.54
CA THR A 146 -11.69 12.19 -21.19
C THR A 146 -12.43 12.86 -22.32
N SER A 147 -12.63 14.18 -22.27
CA SER A 147 -13.23 14.97 -23.36
C SER A 147 -12.30 15.20 -24.55
N THR A 148 -10.98 15.04 -24.39
CA THR A 148 -9.98 15.33 -25.44
C THR A 148 -9.33 14.07 -26.00
N THR A 149 -8.89 13.15 -25.14
CA THR A 149 -8.21 11.91 -25.53
C THR A 149 -8.96 10.65 -25.09
N GLY A 150 -10.01 10.78 -24.29
CA GLY A 150 -10.68 9.63 -23.68
C GLY A 150 -9.93 9.04 -22.49
N GLU A 151 -8.98 9.77 -21.90
CA GLU A 151 -8.11 9.25 -20.85
C GLU A 151 -8.15 10.10 -19.58
N ILE A 152 -7.85 9.47 -18.45
CA ILE A 152 -7.55 10.14 -17.18
C ILE A 152 -6.19 9.62 -16.73
N ALA A 153 -5.26 10.52 -16.46
CA ALA A 153 -3.92 10.16 -16.01
C ALA A 153 -3.68 10.72 -14.61
N CYS A 154 -3.02 9.92 -13.78
CA CYS A 154 -2.52 10.34 -12.49
C CYS A 154 -1.09 9.86 -12.30
N TYR A 155 -0.28 10.62 -11.58
CA TYR A 155 0.98 10.14 -11.01
C TYR A 155 1.14 10.64 -9.58
N VAL A 156 1.88 9.87 -8.78
CA VAL A 156 2.15 10.17 -7.39
C VAL A 156 3.62 9.98 -7.08
N LYS A 157 4.27 11.06 -6.62
CA LYS A 157 5.62 11.00 -6.08
C LYS A 157 5.55 10.53 -4.63
N ASN A 158 6.41 9.58 -4.27
CA ASN A 158 6.46 8.98 -2.95
C ASN A 158 7.71 9.42 -2.20
N PHE A 159 7.53 9.81 -0.94
CA PHE A 159 8.56 10.33 -0.05
C PHE A 159 8.57 9.52 1.24
N ALA A 160 9.61 8.71 1.44
CA ALA A 160 9.80 7.90 2.64
C ALA A 160 10.88 8.53 3.54
N ALA A 161 10.99 8.03 4.78
CA ALA A 161 12.11 8.32 5.65
C ALA A 161 13.32 7.43 5.26
N GLY A 162 14.50 8.01 5.02
CA GLY A 162 15.75 7.29 4.71
C GLY A 162 16.38 7.62 3.36
N ASP A 163 16.74 8.88 3.13
CA ASP A 163 17.28 9.37 1.85
C ASP A 163 18.81 9.55 1.81
N ASP A 164 19.52 9.13 2.85
CA ASP A 164 20.98 9.16 3.02
C ASP A 164 21.67 7.81 2.69
N ASN A 165 21.01 6.94 1.92
CA ASN A 165 21.35 5.53 1.74
C ASN A 165 21.11 4.66 2.99
N SER A 166 20.47 5.16 4.04
CA SER A 166 19.84 4.30 5.04
C SER A 166 18.60 3.63 4.47
N GLU A 167 18.26 2.47 5.02
CA GLU A 167 17.15 1.63 4.57
C GLU A 167 15.80 2.39 4.61
N PHE A 168 15.05 2.41 3.50
CA PHE A 168 13.74 3.11 3.40
C PHE A 168 12.77 2.67 4.48
N THR A 169 12.50 3.46 5.51
CA THR A 169 11.61 3.01 6.57
C THR A 169 10.19 3.55 6.38
N PHE A 170 9.26 2.63 6.10
CA PHE A 170 7.82 2.89 6.00
C PHE A 170 7.23 3.10 7.40
N GLY A 171 6.34 4.08 7.55
CA GLY A 171 5.55 4.25 8.77
C GLY A 171 6.19 5.06 9.90
N MET A 172 7.46 5.45 9.83
CA MET A 172 8.17 5.95 11.03
C MET A 172 8.14 7.46 11.27
N SER A 173 8.07 8.30 10.24
CA SER A 173 8.00 9.75 10.47
C SER A 173 7.40 10.52 9.29
N LYS A 174 6.22 11.10 9.52
CA LYS A 174 5.60 12.04 8.59
C LYS A 174 6.45 13.30 8.40
N ASP A 175 7.16 13.75 9.43
CA ASP A 175 7.95 14.98 9.38
C ASP A 175 9.16 14.79 8.47
N ILE A 176 9.81 13.63 8.50
CA ILE A 176 10.86 13.28 7.53
C ILE A 176 10.25 13.21 6.11
N ALA A 177 9.11 12.55 5.94
CA ALA A 177 8.45 12.45 4.65
C ALA A 177 8.07 13.83 4.08
N PHE A 178 7.57 14.76 4.90
CA PHE A 178 7.25 16.13 4.49
C PHE A 178 8.50 16.95 4.20
N ARG A 179 9.60 16.79 4.96
CA ARG A 179 10.90 17.40 4.62
C ARG A 179 11.39 16.92 3.25
N ASN A 180 11.33 15.62 2.97
CA ASN A 180 11.71 15.04 1.68
C ASN A 180 10.80 15.51 0.54
N MET A 181 9.51 15.70 0.83
CA MET A 181 8.56 16.30 -0.11
C MET A 181 8.88 17.77 -0.40
N ALA A 182 9.25 18.56 0.62
CA ALA A 182 9.64 19.96 0.46
C ALA A 182 10.93 20.12 -0.37
N THR A 183 11.87 19.18 -0.26
CA THR A 183 13.11 19.14 -1.08
C THR A 183 12.94 18.40 -2.40
N GLN A 184 11.73 17.93 -2.72
CA GLN A 184 11.42 17.13 -3.92
C GLN A 184 12.27 15.86 -4.07
N ASN A 185 12.68 15.27 -2.95
CA ASN A 185 13.50 14.06 -2.90
C ASN A 185 12.62 12.79 -2.90
N ALA A 186 11.88 12.57 -3.99
CA ALA A 186 11.07 11.37 -4.15
C ALA A 186 11.94 10.13 -4.41
N PHE A 187 11.63 8.99 -3.80
CA PHE A 187 12.36 7.74 -4.06
C PHE A 187 11.77 6.95 -5.24
N ALA A 188 10.45 7.06 -5.44
CA ALA A 188 9.72 6.44 -6.54
C ALA A 188 8.50 7.27 -6.93
N THR A 189 8.13 7.24 -8.21
CA THR A 189 6.88 7.82 -8.73
C THR A 189 6.04 6.74 -9.38
N VAL A 190 4.79 6.58 -8.95
CA VAL A 190 3.84 5.63 -9.54
C VAL A 190 2.88 6.40 -10.43
N ALA A 191 2.63 5.90 -11.64
CA ALA A 191 1.73 6.48 -12.61
C ALA A 191 0.64 5.47 -13.01
N MET A 192 -0.54 5.99 -13.30
CA MET A 192 -1.71 5.21 -13.70
C MET A 192 -2.57 5.96 -14.69
N VAL A 193 -3.13 5.23 -15.67
CA VAL A 193 -3.93 5.84 -16.73
C VAL A 193 -5.18 5.01 -16.99
N TYR A 194 -6.34 5.61 -16.79
CA TYR A 194 -7.63 5.06 -17.18
C TYR A 194 -7.93 5.41 -18.64
N ARG A 195 -8.34 4.43 -19.44
CA ARG A 195 -8.52 4.55 -20.88
C ARG A 195 -9.94 4.20 -21.29
N HIS A 196 -10.78 5.21 -21.52
CA HIS A 196 -12.21 5.03 -21.80
C HIS A 196 -12.48 4.29 -23.10
N ALA A 197 -11.60 4.43 -24.11
CA ALA A 197 -11.79 3.82 -25.43
C ALA A 197 -11.41 2.32 -25.47
N VAL A 198 -10.73 1.79 -24.45
CA VAL A 198 -10.59 0.34 -24.28
C VAL A 198 -11.98 -0.25 -23.98
N PRO A 199 -12.44 -1.32 -24.66
CA PRO A 199 -13.74 -1.93 -24.41
C PRO A 199 -13.97 -2.37 -22.95
N ALA A 200 -15.25 -2.57 -22.59
CA ALA A 200 -15.63 -3.08 -21.28
C ALA A 200 -14.95 -4.44 -20.99
N GLY A 201 -14.34 -4.58 -19.81
CA GLY A 201 -13.56 -5.79 -19.45
C GLY A 201 -12.29 -5.99 -20.29
N GLY A 202 -11.92 -5.02 -21.12
CA GLY A 202 -10.70 -5.05 -21.93
C GLY A 202 -9.43 -5.02 -21.06
N ALA A 203 -8.41 -5.71 -21.54
CA ALA A 203 -7.10 -5.75 -20.91
C ALA A 203 -6.50 -4.36 -20.72
N ASN A 204 -5.83 -4.16 -19.58
CA ASN A 204 -5.04 -2.98 -19.24
C ASN A 204 -5.83 -1.67 -19.32
N ARG A 205 -7.16 -1.69 -19.20
CA ARG A 205 -7.98 -0.47 -19.24
C ARG A 205 -7.49 0.61 -18.26
N VAL A 206 -6.97 0.17 -17.12
CA VAL A 206 -6.01 0.94 -16.33
C VAL A 206 -4.61 0.39 -16.60
N LEU A 207 -3.65 1.21 -17.00
CA LEU A 207 -2.25 0.78 -17.02
C LEU A 207 -1.50 1.38 -15.85
N PHE A 208 -0.39 0.76 -15.47
CA PHE A 208 0.48 1.19 -14.38
C PHE A 208 1.91 1.35 -14.91
N ALA A 209 2.64 2.33 -14.39
CA ALA A 209 4.06 2.51 -14.65
C ALA A 209 4.74 3.04 -13.40
N VAL A 210 6.01 2.70 -13.18
CA VAL A 210 6.78 3.19 -12.04
C VAL A 210 8.13 3.71 -12.47
N TYR A 211 8.49 4.86 -11.91
CA TYR A 211 9.73 5.58 -12.16
C TYR A 211 10.56 5.65 -10.89
N GLY A 212 11.87 5.43 -11.01
CA GLY A 212 12.79 5.61 -9.89
C GLY A 212 13.09 7.07 -9.60
N LYS A 213 13.97 7.33 -8.62
CA LYS A 213 14.45 8.66 -8.25
C LYS A 213 14.99 9.49 -9.42
N SER A 214 15.65 8.84 -10.40
CA SER A 214 16.15 9.48 -11.62
C SER A 214 15.05 9.85 -12.63
N GLY A 215 13.79 9.51 -12.35
CA GLY A 215 12.68 9.66 -13.29
C GLY A 215 12.65 8.60 -14.39
N THR A 216 13.55 7.62 -14.40
CA THR A 216 13.56 6.53 -15.39
C THR A 216 12.62 5.40 -15.00
N LEU A 217 11.97 4.76 -15.99
CA LEU A 217 11.11 3.60 -15.79
C LEU A 217 11.90 2.45 -15.14
N ILE A 218 11.35 1.87 -14.07
CA ILE A 218 11.94 0.74 -13.33
C ILE A 218 10.96 -0.43 -13.26
N ASN A 219 11.52 -1.64 -13.15
CA ASN A 219 10.74 -2.89 -13.16
C ASN A 219 10.27 -3.32 -11.76
N ALA A 220 10.78 -2.69 -10.72
CA ALA A 220 10.40 -2.95 -9.34
C ALA A 220 10.49 -1.66 -8.54
N ALA A 221 9.53 -1.45 -7.64
CA ALA A 221 9.62 -0.42 -6.62
C ALA A 221 9.13 -1.00 -5.31
N ALA A 222 10.00 -0.95 -4.30
CA ALA A 222 9.61 -1.24 -2.93
C ALA A 222 8.68 -0.12 -2.47
N LEU A 223 7.36 -0.34 -2.63
CA LEU A 223 6.34 0.56 -2.10
C LEU A 223 5.89 0.11 -0.71
N ASP A 224 6.31 -1.07 -0.26
CA ASP A 224 6.10 -1.56 1.09
C ASP A 224 7.22 -2.52 1.50
N ARG A 225 7.26 -2.89 2.79
CA ARG A 225 8.16 -3.88 3.39
C ARG A 225 7.46 -5.18 3.81
N HIS A 226 6.20 -5.39 3.43
CA HIS A 226 5.51 -6.64 3.78
C HIS A 226 6.29 -7.85 3.26
N GLY A 227 6.52 -8.86 4.10
CA GLY A 227 7.30 -10.04 3.71
C GLY A 227 8.52 -10.37 4.57
N ILE A 228 8.92 -9.49 5.48
CA ILE A 228 9.88 -9.85 6.53
C ILE A 228 9.14 -10.77 7.51
N ASN A 229 9.50 -12.05 7.53
CA ASN A 229 8.93 -13.00 8.47
C ASN A 229 9.58 -12.76 9.84
N PHE A 230 8.96 -11.92 10.68
CA PHE A 230 9.47 -11.57 12.02
C PHE A 230 9.57 -12.77 12.98
N ASN A 231 9.03 -13.94 12.59
CA ASN A 231 8.94 -15.12 13.45
C ASN A 231 10.29 -15.74 13.84
N ASN A 232 11.39 -15.47 13.13
CA ASN A 232 12.69 -16.13 13.41
C ASN A 232 13.78 -15.23 13.99
N GLU A 233 13.68 -13.89 13.90
CA GLU A 233 14.77 -12.99 14.31
C GLU A 233 14.67 -12.44 15.73
N PHE A 234 13.51 -12.58 16.37
CA PHE A 234 13.27 -12.13 17.74
C PHE A 234 13.10 -13.28 18.75
N ALA A 235 13.23 -14.54 18.29
CA ALA A 235 13.16 -15.72 19.14
C ALA A 235 14.47 -16.03 19.90
N GLY A 236 15.56 -15.30 19.61
CA GLY A 236 16.86 -15.50 20.24
C GLY A 236 17.09 -14.62 21.46
N VAL A 237 17.05 -15.21 22.66
CA VAL A 237 17.80 -14.70 23.81
C VAL A 237 19.28 -14.93 23.52
N VAL A 238 20.07 -13.87 23.38
CA VAL A 238 21.54 -13.98 23.35
C VAL A 238 22.02 -13.66 24.77
N ASP A 239 22.60 -14.66 25.42
CA ASP A 239 23.27 -14.53 26.72
C ASP A 239 22.41 -14.06 27.90
N GLY A 240 21.15 -14.49 27.95
CA GLY A 240 20.24 -14.20 29.07
C GLY A 240 19.74 -12.76 29.15
N THR A 241 20.07 -11.91 28.17
CA THR A 241 19.54 -10.56 28.03
C THR A 241 18.50 -10.50 26.91
N PRO A 242 17.36 -9.79 27.08
CA PRO A 242 16.46 -9.49 25.98
C PRO A 242 17.24 -8.72 24.92
N ASN A 243 17.38 -9.29 23.72
CA ASN A 243 18.10 -8.68 22.60
C ASN A 243 17.45 -7.29 22.28
N PRO A 244 18.16 -6.16 22.45
CA PRO A 244 17.56 -4.85 22.27
C PRO A 244 17.49 -4.38 20.81
N ASN A 245 18.00 -5.15 19.85
CA ASN A 245 17.68 -5.08 18.42
C ASN A 245 18.61 -6.01 17.62
N PRO A 246 18.10 -6.78 16.65
CA PRO A 246 18.97 -7.31 15.62
C PRO A 246 19.61 -6.16 14.80
N ASN A 247 20.89 -6.33 14.46
CA ASN A 247 21.60 -5.50 13.50
C ASN A 247 20.78 -5.43 12.19
N PRO A 248 20.66 -4.26 11.52
CA PRO A 248 19.93 -4.15 10.26
C PRO A 248 20.34 -5.12 9.16
N SER A 249 21.58 -5.60 9.18
CA SER A 249 22.07 -6.64 8.26
C SER A 249 21.49 -8.04 8.54
N ILE A 250 20.76 -8.22 9.65
CA ILE A 250 20.12 -9.48 10.04
C ILE A 250 18.68 -9.54 9.52
N PHE A 251 18.00 -8.41 9.21
CA PHE A 251 16.61 -8.33 8.72
C PHE A 251 16.34 -8.99 7.35
N GLY A 252 17.27 -9.83 6.89
CA GLY A 252 17.39 -10.24 5.50
C GLY A 252 17.60 -9.04 4.58
N GLU A 253 17.91 -9.31 3.32
CA GLU A 253 17.52 -8.31 2.33
C GLU A 253 15.99 -8.12 2.43
N PRO A 254 15.47 -6.87 2.40
CA PRO A 254 14.03 -6.60 2.47
C PRO A 254 13.31 -7.62 1.62
N GLY A 255 12.47 -8.44 2.26
CA GLY A 255 11.97 -9.67 1.66
C GLY A 255 11.51 -9.41 0.22
N VAL A 256 12.33 -9.83 -0.73
CA VAL A 256 12.11 -9.69 -2.18
C VAL A 256 10.80 -10.36 -2.64
N ASN A 257 10.07 -11.02 -1.72
CA ASN A 257 9.06 -12.00 -2.03
C ASN A 257 7.61 -11.49 -2.01
N PHE A 258 7.34 -10.21 -1.73
CA PHE A 258 5.95 -9.75 -1.72
C PHE A 258 5.76 -8.39 -2.41
N ASN A 259 5.13 -8.47 -3.58
CA ASN A 259 4.32 -7.41 -4.16
C ASN A 259 5.05 -6.07 -4.44
N ASN A 260 6.30 -6.11 -4.90
CA ASN A 260 7.10 -4.94 -5.33
C ASN A 260 7.17 -4.75 -6.86
N HIS A 261 6.50 -5.62 -7.64
CA HIS A 261 6.53 -5.65 -9.11
C HIS A 261 5.27 -5.09 -9.74
N ILE A 262 5.35 -4.68 -11.01
CA ILE A 262 4.23 -4.04 -11.71
C ILE A 262 3.67 -4.99 -12.77
N PRO A 263 2.34 -5.16 -12.86
CA PRO A 263 1.29 -4.39 -12.18
C PRO A 263 0.80 -5.00 -10.85
N THR A 264 1.35 -6.14 -10.42
CA THR A 264 0.87 -6.90 -9.25
C THR A 264 0.81 -6.05 -7.97
N ASN A 265 1.84 -5.23 -7.72
CA ASN A 265 1.89 -4.28 -6.60
C ASN A 265 0.67 -3.37 -6.56
N CYS A 266 0.34 -2.78 -7.70
CA CYS A 266 -0.75 -1.81 -7.81
C CYS A 266 -2.12 -2.48 -7.68
N ILE A 267 -2.35 -3.62 -8.31
CA ILE A 267 -3.69 -4.25 -8.33
C ILE A 267 -4.15 -4.77 -6.96
N SER A 268 -3.24 -4.99 -6.01
CA SER A 268 -3.59 -5.33 -4.62
C SER A 268 -4.51 -4.29 -3.99
N CYS A 269 -4.29 -3.01 -4.30
CA CYS A 269 -5.10 -1.91 -3.79
C CYS A 269 -6.07 -1.39 -4.85
N HIS A 270 -5.64 -1.32 -6.12
CA HIS A 270 -6.47 -0.83 -7.22
C HIS A 270 -7.53 -1.84 -7.68
N GLY A 271 -7.51 -3.05 -7.14
CA GLY A 271 -8.51 -4.09 -7.37
C GLY A 271 -8.46 -4.65 -8.79
N GLY A 272 -9.61 -5.15 -9.23
CA GLY A 272 -9.75 -5.87 -10.50
C GLY A 272 -9.56 -7.38 -10.37
N ASP A 273 -9.31 -8.03 -11.50
CA ASP A 273 -8.86 -9.41 -11.59
C ASP A 273 -7.35 -9.49 -11.32
N ALA A 274 -6.88 -10.68 -10.94
CA ALA A 274 -5.45 -10.93 -10.83
C ALA A 274 -4.75 -10.69 -12.18
N TYR A 275 -3.49 -10.22 -12.11
CA TYR A 275 -2.64 -10.09 -13.28
C TYR A 275 -2.44 -11.45 -13.97
N ASP A 276 -2.50 -11.44 -15.29
CA ASP A 276 -2.24 -12.59 -16.16
C ASP A 276 -0.93 -12.36 -16.91
N ALA A 277 0.14 -13.00 -16.47
CA ALA A 277 1.46 -12.89 -17.09
C ALA A 277 1.52 -13.50 -18.49
N ALA A 278 0.76 -14.55 -18.78
CA ALA A 278 0.77 -15.16 -20.12
C ALA A 278 0.27 -14.18 -21.19
N SER A 279 -0.69 -13.33 -20.85
CA SER A 279 -1.22 -12.30 -21.74
C SER A 279 -0.72 -10.88 -21.44
N ASN A 280 0.16 -10.73 -20.45
CA ASN A 280 0.61 -9.46 -19.91
C ASN A 280 -0.53 -8.46 -19.65
N SER A 281 -1.60 -8.93 -18.99
CA SER A 281 -2.82 -8.14 -18.84
C SER A 281 -3.42 -8.15 -17.44
N GLN A 282 -4.01 -7.01 -17.07
CA GLN A 282 -4.92 -6.90 -15.92
C GLN A 282 -6.31 -6.43 -16.40
N LYS A 283 -7.37 -6.79 -15.68
CA LYS A 283 -8.74 -6.36 -16.00
C LYS A 283 -9.45 -5.81 -14.76
N GLY A 284 -10.32 -4.82 -14.95
CA GLY A 284 -11.23 -4.36 -13.90
C GLY A 284 -10.60 -3.55 -12.77
N ALA A 285 -9.32 -3.18 -12.84
CA ALA A 285 -8.72 -2.23 -11.89
C ALA A 285 -9.39 -0.84 -11.97
N LEU A 286 -9.38 -0.14 -10.84
CA LEU A 286 -9.98 1.18 -10.63
C LEU A 286 -8.96 2.15 -10.02
N PHE A 287 -9.32 3.43 -9.95
CA PHE A 287 -8.59 4.38 -9.11
C PHE A 287 -9.07 4.27 -7.66
N LEU A 288 -8.13 4.44 -6.72
CA LEU A 288 -8.43 4.47 -5.30
C LEU A 288 -9.03 5.83 -4.92
N PRO A 289 -10.13 5.86 -4.15
CA PRO A 289 -10.62 7.09 -3.58
C PRO A 289 -9.68 7.65 -2.51
N PHE A 290 -9.71 8.97 -2.35
CA PHE A 290 -8.93 9.70 -1.37
C PHE A 290 -9.74 9.80 -0.08
N ASP A 291 -9.41 8.93 0.88
CA ASP A 291 -10.01 8.86 2.21
C ASP A 291 -9.26 9.77 3.18
N LEU A 292 -9.78 10.98 3.40
CA LEU A 292 -9.07 12.03 4.15
C LEU A 292 -8.84 11.68 5.63
N ASP A 293 -9.50 10.64 6.15
CA ASP A 293 -9.28 10.16 7.52
C ASP A 293 -8.09 9.21 7.62
N GLN A 294 -7.58 8.72 6.48
CA GLN A 294 -6.38 7.88 6.41
C GLN A 294 -5.10 8.70 6.22
N PHE A 295 -5.23 10.03 6.18
CA PHE A 295 -4.14 10.93 5.84
C PHE A 295 -3.78 11.84 7.00
N GLU A 296 -2.49 12.18 7.07
CA GLU A 296 -2.00 13.29 7.87
C GLU A 296 -1.47 14.39 6.94
N TYR A 297 -1.39 15.61 7.46
CA TYR A 297 -1.15 16.82 6.68
C TYR A 297 -0.02 17.64 7.29
N GLU A 298 0.63 18.44 6.44
CA GLU A 298 1.65 19.39 6.87
C GLU A 298 0.98 20.67 7.36
N ASP A 299 1.52 21.31 8.40
CA ASP A 299 1.03 22.59 8.93
C ASP A 299 1.43 23.80 8.05
N ALA A 300 1.91 23.56 6.83
CA ALA A 300 2.21 24.61 5.87
C ALA A 300 0.91 25.19 5.27
N PRO A 301 0.79 26.53 5.08
CA PRO A 301 -0.47 27.18 4.72
C PRO A 301 -1.22 26.63 3.50
N THR A 302 -0.52 26.06 2.52
CA THR A 302 -1.11 25.47 1.30
C THR A 302 -1.28 23.96 1.36
N ARG A 303 -0.80 23.30 2.42
CA ARG A 303 -0.76 21.83 2.58
C ARG A 303 -1.48 21.31 3.83
N THR A 304 -2.18 22.19 4.56
CA THR A 304 -3.15 21.78 5.58
C THR A 304 -4.28 20.93 4.96
N LYS A 305 -5.04 20.22 5.79
CA LYS A 305 -6.25 19.51 5.33
C LYS A 305 -7.25 20.50 4.73
N GLU A 306 -7.51 21.58 5.44
CA GLU A 306 -8.52 22.59 5.12
C GLU A 306 -8.22 23.29 3.79
N SER A 307 -6.96 23.68 3.55
CA SER A 307 -6.53 24.31 2.30
C SER A 307 -6.64 23.39 1.08
N GLN A 308 -6.70 22.07 1.30
CA GLN A 308 -6.71 21.06 0.25
C GLN A 308 -8.08 20.40 0.04
N LEU A 309 -9.12 20.73 0.82
CA LEU A 309 -10.45 20.10 0.69
C LEU A 309 -11.02 20.16 -0.73
N GLY A 310 -10.89 21.29 -1.42
CA GLY A 310 -11.31 21.43 -2.81
C GLY A 310 -10.54 20.52 -3.76
N GLN A 311 -9.23 20.36 -3.54
CA GLN A 311 -8.37 19.48 -4.34
C GLN A 311 -8.73 18.01 -4.11
N PHE A 312 -8.88 17.58 -2.86
CA PHE A 312 -9.29 16.21 -2.56
C PHE A 312 -10.69 15.88 -3.09
N ARG A 313 -11.62 16.82 -3.05
CA ARG A 313 -12.92 16.63 -3.70
C ARG A 313 -12.75 16.48 -5.21
N ALA A 314 -11.97 17.34 -5.86
CA ALA A 314 -11.71 17.23 -7.30
C ALA A 314 -11.07 15.89 -7.67
N LEU A 315 -10.07 15.43 -6.90
CA LEU A 315 -9.47 14.10 -7.06
C LEU A 315 -10.51 12.98 -6.89
N ASN A 316 -11.35 13.04 -5.85
CA ASN A 316 -12.43 12.07 -5.67
C ASN A 316 -13.47 12.12 -6.80
N GLN A 317 -13.75 13.28 -7.39
CA GLN A 317 -14.63 13.36 -8.56
C GLN A 317 -14.01 12.70 -9.80
N ILE A 318 -12.69 12.79 -9.98
CA ILE A 318 -11.96 12.05 -11.02
C ILE A 318 -12.12 10.53 -10.80
N VAL A 319 -11.91 10.07 -9.56
CA VAL A 319 -12.07 8.65 -9.20
C VAL A 319 -13.52 8.18 -9.42
N ARG A 320 -14.50 8.98 -8.98
CA ARG A 320 -15.93 8.73 -9.17
C ARG A 320 -16.28 8.62 -10.65
N LYS A 321 -15.67 9.44 -11.51
CA LYS A 321 -15.86 9.38 -12.96
C LYS A 321 -15.33 8.08 -13.55
N VAL A 322 -14.12 7.65 -13.17
CA VAL A 322 -13.59 6.33 -13.54
C VAL A 322 -14.55 5.22 -13.13
N ALA A 323 -14.99 5.22 -11.87
CA ALA A 323 -15.93 4.24 -11.35
C ALA A 323 -17.27 4.25 -12.10
N THR A 324 -17.86 5.42 -12.35
CA THR A 324 -19.13 5.54 -13.11
C THR A 324 -18.99 4.96 -14.52
N GLN A 325 -17.88 5.23 -15.20
CA GLN A 325 -17.63 4.71 -16.54
C GLN A 325 -17.42 3.19 -16.56
N SER A 326 -16.83 2.63 -15.51
CA SER A 326 -16.67 1.18 -15.33
C SER A 326 -17.96 0.48 -14.90
N GLU A 327 -18.82 1.14 -14.10
CA GLU A 327 -20.15 0.64 -13.69
C GLU A 327 -21.11 0.56 -14.87
N ILE A 328 -21.25 1.63 -15.66
CA ILE A 328 -22.11 1.67 -16.86
C ILE A 328 -21.76 0.53 -17.82
N ARG A 329 -20.50 0.11 -17.82
CA ARG A 329 -19.95 -0.95 -18.67
C ARG A 329 -19.95 -2.33 -18.00
N SER A 330 -20.48 -2.44 -16.78
CA SER A 330 -20.54 -3.68 -15.98
C SER A 330 -19.17 -4.37 -15.83
N GLU A 331 -18.10 -3.59 -15.68
CA GLU A 331 -16.73 -4.13 -15.66
C GLU A 331 -16.39 -4.81 -14.34
N THR A 332 -16.82 -4.19 -13.24
CA THR A 332 -16.54 -4.68 -11.89
C THR A 332 -17.62 -4.19 -10.92
N PRO A 333 -18.18 -5.05 -10.05
CA PRO A 333 -19.07 -4.63 -8.97
C PRO A 333 -18.44 -3.62 -8.01
N ALA A 334 -17.11 -3.60 -7.92
CA ALA A 334 -16.37 -2.66 -7.08
C ALA A 334 -16.58 -1.18 -7.51
N ALA A 335 -16.91 -0.94 -8.78
CA ALA A 335 -17.16 0.41 -9.28
C ALA A 335 -18.35 1.08 -8.58
N THR A 336 -19.44 0.33 -8.35
CA THR A 336 -20.60 0.80 -7.60
C THR A 336 -20.24 1.14 -6.15
N ASN A 337 -19.39 0.33 -5.51
CA ASN A 337 -18.96 0.58 -4.12
C ASN A 337 -18.13 1.86 -4.01
N VAL A 338 -17.15 2.04 -4.89
CA VAL A 338 -16.35 3.26 -4.98
C VAL A 338 -17.24 4.49 -5.17
N LYS A 339 -18.17 4.44 -6.14
CA LYS A 339 -19.09 5.54 -6.42
C LYS A 339 -19.95 5.87 -5.19
N ASN A 340 -20.57 4.86 -4.56
CA ASN A 340 -21.42 5.06 -3.40
C ASN A 340 -20.65 5.59 -2.19
N GLN A 341 -19.40 5.18 -2.00
CA GLN A 341 -18.54 5.67 -0.94
C GLN A 341 -18.22 7.16 -1.14
N ILE A 342 -17.88 7.58 -2.37
CA ILE A 342 -17.62 8.98 -2.69
C ILE A 342 -18.90 9.84 -2.59
N ASP A 343 -20.03 9.33 -3.09
CA ASP A 343 -21.34 10.00 -2.96
C ASP A 343 -21.70 10.22 -1.48
N GLY A 344 -21.33 9.28 -0.60
CA GLY A 344 -21.52 9.39 0.85
C GLY A 344 -20.60 10.41 1.53
N TRP A 345 -19.36 10.51 1.08
CA TRP A 345 -18.39 11.50 1.56
C TRP A 345 -18.72 12.92 1.11
N TYR A 346 -19.31 13.08 -0.06
CA TYR A 346 -19.68 14.37 -0.65
C TYR A 346 -21.16 14.35 -1.08
N PRO A 347 -22.10 14.39 -0.13
CA PRO A 347 -23.53 14.30 -0.41
C PRO A 347 -24.08 15.53 -1.15
N ASP A 348 -23.33 16.62 -1.17
CA ASP A 348 -23.68 17.88 -1.81
C ASP A 348 -22.51 18.43 -2.65
N SER A 349 -22.67 19.65 -3.18
CA SER A 349 -21.65 20.30 -4.00
C SER A 349 -20.55 20.99 -3.19
N SER A 350 -20.59 20.95 -1.85
CA SER A 350 -19.57 21.57 -1.01
C SER A 350 -18.25 20.81 -1.09
N ASN A 351 -17.17 21.45 -0.66
CA ASN A 351 -15.86 20.80 -0.52
C ASN A 351 -15.72 20.03 0.80
N SER A 352 -16.77 19.98 1.63
CA SER A 352 -16.71 19.34 2.93
C SER A 352 -16.69 17.83 2.80
N PHE A 353 -15.72 17.19 3.46
CA PHE A 353 -15.61 15.74 3.53
C PHE A 353 -16.39 15.21 4.72
N ASN A 354 -17.40 14.38 4.46
CA ASN A 354 -18.20 13.72 5.49
C ASN A 354 -17.48 12.49 6.05
N SER A 355 -16.58 12.74 7.02
CA SER A 355 -15.88 11.68 7.75
C SER A 355 -16.83 10.76 8.53
N ALA A 356 -18.03 11.23 8.90
CA ALA A 356 -19.00 10.45 9.65
C ALA A 356 -19.78 9.45 8.79
N PHE A 357 -19.62 9.47 7.46
CA PHE A 357 -20.36 8.58 6.57
C PHE A 357 -20.09 7.09 6.84
N VAL A 358 -21.17 6.33 6.88
CA VAL A 358 -21.20 4.86 6.98
C VAL A 358 -22.12 4.34 5.89
N PRO A 359 -21.69 3.35 5.08
CA PRO A 359 -22.54 2.73 4.07
C PRO A 359 -23.81 2.12 4.69
N THR A 360 -24.93 2.19 3.96
CA THR A 360 -26.23 1.70 4.46
C THR A 360 -26.19 0.24 4.89
N GLY A 361 -25.39 -0.60 4.23
CA GLY A 361 -25.22 -2.02 4.57
C GLY A 361 -24.56 -2.28 5.93
N TRP A 362 -24.03 -1.26 6.59
CA TRP A 362 -23.45 -1.33 7.94
C TRP A 362 -24.34 -0.69 9.01
N LYS A 363 -25.39 0.05 8.62
CA LYS A 363 -26.29 0.79 9.53
C LYS A 363 -27.43 -0.04 10.11
N GLN A 364 -27.60 -1.28 9.64
CA GLN A 364 -28.72 -2.14 10.06
C GLN A 364 -28.56 -2.63 11.50
N ASN A 365 -27.33 -2.67 12.00
CA ASN A 365 -26.98 -3.15 13.33
C ASN A 365 -26.00 -2.15 13.98
N PRO A 366 -26.34 -1.55 15.14
CA PRO A 366 -25.45 -0.60 15.83
C PRO A 366 -24.06 -1.18 16.15
N ALA A 367 -23.97 -2.48 16.45
CA ALA A 367 -22.69 -3.13 16.70
C ALA A 367 -21.84 -3.24 15.41
N ALA A 368 -22.48 -3.50 14.28
CA ALA A 368 -21.83 -3.54 12.98
C ALA A 368 -21.37 -2.15 12.54
N GLU A 369 -22.19 -1.11 12.74
CA GLU A 369 -21.80 0.27 12.49
C GLU A 369 -20.58 0.66 13.34
N SER A 370 -20.56 0.27 14.61
CA SER A 370 -19.42 0.52 15.50
C SER A 370 -18.14 -0.13 14.95
N VAL A 371 -18.21 -1.39 14.53
CA VAL A 371 -17.06 -2.13 13.97
C VAL A 371 -16.64 -1.57 12.62
N TYR A 372 -17.57 -1.14 11.79
CA TYR A 372 -17.24 -0.43 10.56
C TYR A 372 -16.40 0.80 10.87
N ARG A 373 -16.82 1.62 11.84
CA ARG A 373 -16.13 2.86 12.20
C ARG A 373 -14.74 2.62 12.80
N SER A 374 -14.60 1.62 13.67
CA SER A 374 -13.37 1.38 14.43
C SER A 374 -12.39 0.39 13.79
N VAL A 375 -12.82 -0.36 12.78
CA VAL A 375 -12.01 -1.42 12.15
C VAL A 375 -12.00 -1.28 10.64
N VAL A 376 -13.17 -1.41 10.00
CA VAL A 376 -13.25 -1.52 8.54
C VAL A 376 -12.80 -0.21 7.90
N ARG A 377 -13.34 0.93 8.34
CA ARG A 377 -13.01 2.26 7.85
C ARG A 377 -11.52 2.57 7.95
N SER A 378 -10.90 2.24 9.08
CA SER A 378 -9.52 2.62 9.39
C SER A 378 -8.46 1.69 8.81
N ASN A 379 -8.78 0.41 8.55
CA ASN A 379 -7.74 -0.57 8.24
C ASN A 379 -8.05 -1.43 7.01
N CYS A 380 -9.30 -1.47 6.53
CA CYS A 380 -9.72 -2.39 5.48
C CYS A 380 -10.28 -1.66 4.25
N ARG A 381 -11.02 -0.57 4.48
CA ARG A 381 -11.89 0.09 3.51
C ARG A 381 -11.15 0.50 2.24
N GLY A 382 -9.94 1.05 2.37
CA GLY A 382 -9.14 1.55 1.24
C GLY A 382 -8.97 0.52 0.12
N CYS A 383 -8.56 -0.70 0.46
CA CYS A 383 -8.35 -1.78 -0.51
C CYS A 383 -9.63 -2.60 -0.77
N HIS A 384 -10.45 -2.79 0.27
CA HIS A 384 -11.64 -3.63 0.12
C HIS A 384 -12.70 -2.95 -0.74
N MET A 385 -12.88 -1.62 -0.72
CA MET A 385 -13.91 -0.97 -1.54
C MET A 385 -13.70 -1.15 -3.06
N THR A 386 -12.45 -1.31 -3.51
CA THR A 386 -12.07 -1.57 -4.91
C THR A 386 -11.96 -3.06 -5.21
N SER A 387 -12.09 -3.93 -4.20
CA SER A 387 -12.04 -5.38 -4.37
C SER A 387 -13.31 -5.90 -5.05
N LYS A 388 -13.11 -6.68 -6.12
CA LYS A 388 -14.19 -7.44 -6.77
C LYS A 388 -14.68 -8.61 -5.92
N PHE A 389 -13.80 -9.18 -5.09
CA PHE A 389 -14.07 -10.44 -4.38
C PHE A 389 -14.56 -10.21 -2.95
N PHE A 390 -14.02 -9.18 -2.29
CA PHE A 390 -14.24 -8.94 -0.87
C PHE A 390 -14.51 -7.45 -0.59
N PRO A 391 -15.65 -6.89 -1.06
CA PRO A 391 -15.87 -5.44 -1.03
C PRO A 391 -16.08 -4.82 0.36
N PHE A 392 -16.55 -5.61 1.33
CA PHE A 392 -16.88 -5.16 2.70
C PHE A 392 -17.80 -3.93 2.75
N ASN A 393 -18.72 -3.82 1.79
CA ASN A 393 -19.68 -2.70 1.73
C ASN A 393 -20.88 -2.94 2.66
N THR A 394 -21.10 -4.18 3.09
CA THR A 394 -22.17 -4.55 4.03
C THR A 394 -21.67 -5.47 5.14
N GLU A 395 -22.35 -5.48 6.29
CA GLU A 395 -22.12 -6.44 7.36
C GLU A 395 -22.28 -7.88 6.87
N GLY A 396 -23.31 -8.13 6.04
CA GLY A 396 -23.61 -9.45 5.49
C GLY A 396 -22.53 -10.00 4.56
N GLU A 397 -21.67 -9.16 4.00
CA GLU A 397 -20.48 -9.58 3.26
C GLU A 397 -19.30 -9.88 4.20
N PHE A 398 -19.16 -9.10 5.27
CA PHE A 398 -18.03 -9.18 6.18
C PHE A 398 -18.13 -10.38 7.14
N LEU A 399 -19.27 -10.52 7.83
CA LEU A 399 -19.43 -11.47 8.92
C LEU A 399 -19.26 -12.95 8.51
N PRO A 400 -19.77 -13.42 7.34
CA PRO A 400 -19.54 -14.79 6.90
C PRO A 400 -18.06 -15.15 6.67
N ARG A 401 -17.17 -14.16 6.64
CA ARG A 401 -15.72 -14.33 6.45
C ARG A 401 -14.94 -14.20 7.74
N ALA A 402 -15.60 -14.11 8.91
CA ALA A 402 -14.95 -13.87 10.19
C ALA A 402 -13.74 -14.79 10.45
N SER A 403 -13.87 -16.10 10.20
CA SER A 403 -12.77 -17.05 10.38
C SER A 403 -11.59 -16.79 9.44
N ASN A 404 -11.85 -16.43 8.18
CA ASN A 404 -10.79 -16.11 7.21
C ASN A 404 -10.13 -14.76 7.51
N ILE A 405 -10.92 -13.76 7.92
CA ILE A 405 -10.41 -12.47 8.38
C ILE A 405 -9.49 -12.66 9.59
N ALA A 406 -9.93 -13.41 10.60
CA ALA A 406 -9.14 -13.70 11.78
C ALA A 406 -7.83 -14.41 11.44
N ASP A 407 -7.87 -15.44 10.59
CA ASP A 407 -6.69 -16.17 10.12
C ASP A 407 -5.70 -15.26 9.38
N LEU A 408 -6.18 -14.46 8.41
CA LEU A 408 -5.32 -13.56 7.63
C LEU A 408 -4.68 -12.47 8.49
N LEU A 409 -5.42 -11.91 9.46
CA LEU A 409 -4.88 -10.95 10.41
C LEU A 409 -3.82 -11.59 11.31
N CYS A 410 -4.07 -12.79 11.82
CA CYS A 410 -3.13 -13.51 12.70
C CYS A 410 -1.86 -13.98 11.98
N ARG A 411 -1.95 -14.26 10.67
CA ARG A 411 -0.78 -14.56 9.82
C ARG A 411 -0.11 -13.30 9.29
N TYR A 412 -0.59 -12.12 9.70
CA TYR A 412 -0.15 -10.81 9.22
C TYR A 412 -0.18 -10.68 7.70
N GLU A 413 -1.03 -11.44 6.99
CA GLU A 413 -1.16 -11.34 5.52
C GLU A 413 -2.08 -10.21 5.09
N MET A 414 -2.90 -9.72 6.04
CA MET A 414 -3.77 -8.57 5.91
C MET A 414 -3.66 -7.69 7.15
N PRO A 415 -3.85 -6.36 7.00
CA PRO A 415 -3.81 -5.62 5.74
C PRO A 415 -2.49 -5.83 4.98
N HIS A 416 -2.49 -5.63 3.66
CA HIS A 416 -1.29 -5.91 2.85
C HIS A 416 -0.13 -4.93 3.13
N ALA A 417 -0.43 -3.72 3.60
CA ALA A 417 0.58 -2.73 3.92
C ALA A 417 1.09 -2.90 5.36
N LEU A 418 2.41 -2.98 5.56
CA LEU A 418 3.02 -3.13 6.90
C LEU A 418 2.55 -2.04 7.87
N GLN A 419 2.51 -0.78 7.42
CA GLN A 419 2.05 0.32 8.25
C GLN A 419 0.58 0.14 8.68
N THR A 420 -0.30 -0.33 7.78
CA THR A 420 -1.70 -0.58 8.14
C THR A 420 -1.86 -1.76 9.11
N VAL A 421 -0.99 -2.78 9.00
CA VAL A 421 -0.89 -3.88 9.98
C VAL A 421 -0.52 -3.34 11.36
N ARG A 422 0.51 -2.49 11.45
CA ARG A 422 0.90 -1.83 12.70
C ARG A 422 -0.26 -1.03 13.30
N GLU A 423 -0.92 -0.22 12.48
CA GLU A 423 -2.07 0.58 12.93
C GLU A 423 -3.23 -0.26 13.43
N PHE A 424 -3.54 -1.35 12.74
CA PHE A 424 -4.59 -2.26 13.20
C PHE A 424 -4.23 -2.79 14.58
N TRP A 425 -3.05 -3.41 14.72
CA TRP A 425 -2.69 -4.11 15.94
C TRP A 425 -2.32 -3.21 17.13
N GLN A 426 -1.87 -1.97 16.89
CA GLN A 426 -1.58 -0.97 17.93
C GLN A 426 -2.80 -0.12 18.35
N SER A 427 -3.93 -0.27 17.66
CA SER A 427 -5.15 0.49 17.95
C SER A 427 -6.16 -0.33 18.77
N PRO A 428 -7.31 0.25 19.16
CA PRO A 428 -8.45 -0.50 19.69
C PRO A 428 -9.15 -1.42 18.67
N ALA A 429 -8.76 -1.41 17.39
CA ALA A 429 -9.44 -2.19 16.35
C ALA A 429 -9.48 -3.72 16.61
N PRO A 430 -8.41 -4.40 17.09
CA PRO A 430 -8.42 -5.84 17.28
C PRO A 430 -9.38 -6.26 18.41
N SER A 431 -9.44 -5.47 19.50
CA SER A 431 -10.33 -5.73 20.62
C SER A 431 -11.80 -5.47 20.26
N ALA A 432 -12.07 -4.43 19.46
CA ALA A 432 -13.38 -4.16 18.89
C ALA A 432 -13.84 -5.29 17.96
N LEU A 433 -12.97 -5.75 17.05
CA LEU A 433 -13.27 -6.84 16.12
C LEU A 433 -13.51 -8.17 16.84
N ARG A 434 -12.65 -8.51 17.81
CA ARG A 434 -12.81 -9.72 18.64
C ARG A 434 -14.15 -9.73 19.38
N SER A 435 -14.48 -8.62 20.05
CA SER A 435 -15.74 -8.48 20.77
C SER A 435 -16.94 -8.64 19.84
N TYR A 436 -16.87 -8.06 18.64
CA TYR A 436 -17.92 -8.19 17.65
C TYR A 436 -18.09 -9.62 17.13
N PHE A 437 -17.00 -10.32 16.80
CA PHE A 437 -17.08 -11.74 16.40
C PHE A 437 -17.66 -12.61 17.52
N GLN A 438 -17.25 -12.39 18.78
CA GLN A 438 -17.79 -13.10 19.92
C GLN A 438 -19.31 -12.91 20.05
N ASN A 439 -19.77 -11.66 19.94
CA ASN A 439 -21.19 -11.31 20.08
C ASN A 439 -22.04 -11.71 18.87
N SER A 440 -21.40 -12.00 17.72
CA SER A 440 -22.06 -12.35 16.47
C SER A 440 -22.01 -13.85 16.18
N ASN A 441 -21.93 -14.70 17.21
CA ASN A 441 -21.85 -16.16 17.11
C ASN A 441 -20.64 -16.68 16.29
N ASN A 442 -19.57 -15.90 16.18
CA ASN A 442 -18.32 -16.28 15.52
C ASN A 442 -17.20 -16.49 16.56
N GLY A 443 -17.52 -17.23 17.63
CA GLY A 443 -16.62 -17.47 18.77
C GLY A 443 -15.26 -18.04 18.38
N ALA A 444 -15.21 -18.94 17.38
CA ALA A 444 -13.93 -19.48 16.89
C ALA A 444 -13.02 -18.38 16.30
N ALA A 445 -13.55 -17.47 15.47
CA ALA A 445 -12.80 -16.35 14.92
C ALA A 445 -12.35 -15.37 16.02
N ALA A 446 -13.19 -15.13 17.03
CA ALA A 446 -12.85 -14.34 18.19
C ALA A 446 -11.71 -14.98 19.02
N SER A 447 -11.77 -16.30 19.23
CA SER A 447 -10.69 -17.06 19.88
C SER A 447 -9.39 -16.99 19.09
N THR A 448 -9.44 -17.15 17.76
CA THR A 448 -8.27 -17.01 16.88
C THR A 448 -7.62 -15.64 17.02
N LEU A 449 -8.39 -14.54 16.89
CA LEU A 449 -7.87 -13.18 17.09
C LEU A 449 -7.33 -12.95 18.51
N GLY A 450 -8.00 -13.53 19.52
CA GLY A 450 -7.56 -13.45 20.91
C GLY A 450 -6.24 -14.18 21.18
N ALA A 451 -5.92 -15.20 20.39
CA ALA A 451 -4.72 -16.01 20.56
C ALA A 451 -3.49 -15.43 19.85
N CYS A 452 -3.66 -14.74 18.71
CA CYS A 452 -2.51 -14.18 17.99
C CYS A 452 -2.07 -12.81 18.50
N GLY A 453 -2.98 -12.02 19.11
CA GLY A 453 -2.70 -10.78 19.85
C GLY A 453 -1.81 -9.77 19.11
N PRO A 454 -1.42 -8.67 19.76
CA PRO A 454 -0.28 -7.87 19.30
C PRO A 454 1.00 -8.67 19.58
N GLY A 455 1.19 -9.81 18.91
CA GLY A 455 2.42 -10.59 19.03
C GLY A 455 3.61 -9.70 18.74
N ASN A 456 4.30 -9.26 19.81
CA ASN A 456 5.50 -8.45 19.78
C ASN A 456 5.50 -7.31 18.73
N ILE A 457 4.45 -6.49 18.60
CA ILE A 457 4.48 -5.34 17.67
C ILE A 457 5.65 -4.40 17.98
N ALA A 458 6.12 -4.34 19.22
CA ALA A 458 7.30 -3.58 19.61
C ALA A 458 8.58 -3.99 18.85
N THR A 459 8.61 -5.17 18.22
CA THR A 459 9.70 -5.62 17.33
C THR A 459 9.43 -5.32 15.85
N LEU A 460 8.26 -4.79 15.49
CA LEU A 460 7.97 -4.33 14.12
C LEU A 460 8.52 -2.93 13.86
N ASP A 461 8.75 -2.12 14.89
CA ASP A 461 9.41 -0.82 14.79
C ASP A 461 10.89 -0.95 15.17
N PRO A 462 11.84 -0.45 14.36
CA PRO A 462 13.19 -0.19 14.85
C PRO A 462 13.13 0.85 16.00
N PRO A 463 13.52 0.50 17.25
CA PRO A 463 13.52 1.37 18.43
C PRO A 463 14.25 2.72 18.33
N GLN A 464 14.99 3.01 17.26
CA GLN A 464 16.02 4.05 17.29
C GLN A 464 15.60 5.45 16.82
N ILE A 465 14.42 5.67 16.23
CA ILE A 465 14.07 7.01 15.69
C ILE A 465 13.11 7.80 16.59
N LEU A 466 12.35 7.16 17.48
CA LEU A 466 11.44 7.88 18.39
C LEU A 466 12.15 8.58 19.55
N ALA A 467 13.37 8.16 19.90
CA ALA A 467 14.16 8.76 20.97
C ALA A 467 14.87 10.07 20.58
N SER A 468 14.96 10.39 19.28
CA SER A 468 15.64 11.59 18.78
C SER A 468 14.69 12.71 18.32
N ALA A 469 13.40 12.44 18.21
CA ALA A 469 12.38 13.44 17.85
C ALA A 469 11.98 14.36 19.03
N SER A 470 12.39 14.04 20.25
CA SER A 470 12.17 14.86 21.46
C SER A 470 13.35 15.79 21.80
N ALA A 471 14.36 15.88 20.92
CA ALA A 471 15.58 16.65 21.13
C ALA A 471 15.90 17.69 20.02
N LEU A 472 14.92 18.09 19.20
CA LEU A 472 15.06 19.18 18.23
C LEU A 472 13.97 20.24 18.39
#